data_AF-A0A5C6B7A4-F1
#
_entry.id   AF-A0A5C6B7A4-F1
#
_cell.length_a   1.000
_cell.length_b   1.000
_cell.length_c   1.000
_cell.angle_alpha   90.00
_cell.angle_beta   90.00
_cell.angle_gamma   90.00
#
_symmetry.space_group_name_H-M   'P 1'
#
loop_
_entity.id
_entity.type
_entity.pdbx_description
1 polymer ?
#
loop_
_entity_poly.entity_id
_entity_poly.type
_entity_poly.pdbx_seq_one_letter_code
_entity_poly.pdbx_strand_id
1 'polypeptide(L)'
;MSDLLASRERYRPDGKMKWERLPLLLGGSLLAAIGLAWLLNLALETGWYYLPFTPLIAALVLSGVLVFLIQWSHCRKPIFAAFLGLVMSLIAFLGVYHFGLINALPPGNAHRIDLLPEYIKLRMQFDQQDEIGKPDKEAANPAGNQMPLRPKNPADEGHNWFLFFWSLVFYVGFSLFFAWARARRAYCPELKQWMIREKIPLQKGVSRTARPLFEQQDIAGFIKVINSSRAVEPNRASYCAVEYAPTDDESPLAYPTYLSLIDPHWGLGTLRILTGMSSRFHQIRLEPQESLAFQPLFPNFADKLAEAHSELRNAPEEDLETIKSTELPFSQHSGEIATIAAVSEPFRGKVFTRGRSIVGGFLVLFPLILAVAGLFVGGWGISMLSQGANPIVAISMLAMAPVLAIGGVLVFYRGAYLFECWYWSRLLFSALRQRPDPYVDPNDPDAFLVGITLRERWMRTQLETDSDLGLMKLAPKKSLILLEADFNRYSIPVGALLGATPECFRNPMDNNSEFWYVRLIVRTEEGKEEILVCHRLAEFRPRANEIRQFLAVDLCRRIRAFTET
;
A
#
# COMPACT_ATOMS: atom_id res chain seq x y z
N MET A 1 30.98 23.87 -7.59
CA MET A 1 30.10 22.91 -8.31
C MET A 1 28.71 22.78 -7.71
N SER A 2 28.50 22.93 -6.38
CA SER A 2 27.14 23.01 -5.80
C SER A 2 26.28 24.15 -6.35
N ASP A 3 26.90 25.17 -6.97
CA ASP A 3 26.23 26.41 -7.35
C ASP A 3 25.39 26.28 -8.64
N LEU A 4 25.71 25.35 -9.54
CA LEU A 4 24.95 25.16 -10.79
C LEU A 4 23.53 24.60 -10.55
N LEU A 5 23.35 23.73 -9.55
CA LEU A 5 22.00 23.32 -9.13
C LEU A 5 21.31 24.33 -8.23
N ALA A 6 22.07 25.19 -7.56
CA ALA A 6 21.49 26.28 -6.78
C ALA A 6 20.90 27.36 -7.70
N SER A 7 21.45 27.53 -8.91
CA SER A 7 20.93 28.46 -9.92
C SER A 7 19.74 27.91 -10.73
N ARG A 8 19.52 26.59 -10.77
CA ARG A 8 18.35 26.03 -11.43
C ARG A 8 17.06 26.40 -10.72
N GLU A 9 16.07 26.83 -11.49
CA GLU A 9 14.75 27.14 -10.98
C GLU A 9 14.11 25.90 -10.36
N ARG A 10 13.63 26.02 -9.14
CA ARG A 10 12.86 24.99 -8.45
C ARG A 10 11.42 25.43 -8.39
N TYR A 11 10.50 24.47 -8.51
CA TYR A 11 9.10 24.79 -8.29
C TYR A 11 8.92 25.35 -6.88
N ARG A 12 8.42 26.58 -6.82
CA ARG A 12 7.95 27.21 -5.60
C ARG A 12 6.48 27.53 -5.81
N PRO A 13 5.57 27.01 -4.96
CA PRO A 13 4.17 27.42 -5.06
C PRO A 13 4.12 28.94 -4.95
N ASP A 14 3.51 29.60 -5.93
CA ASP A 14 3.46 31.05 -6.04
C ASP A 14 2.66 31.73 -4.91
N GLY A 15 2.05 30.92 -4.04
CA GLY A 15 1.26 31.38 -2.91
C GLY A 15 0.02 32.16 -3.34
N LYS A 16 -0.41 32.10 -4.61
CA LYS A 16 -1.61 32.80 -5.05
C LYS A 16 -2.85 31.94 -4.80
N MET A 17 -3.94 32.59 -4.45
CA MET A 17 -5.26 31.98 -4.26
C MET A 17 -6.28 32.82 -5.03
N LYS A 18 -7.20 32.16 -5.73
CA LYS A 18 -8.30 32.85 -6.42
C LYS A 18 -9.34 33.25 -5.38
N TRP A 19 -9.39 34.52 -5.01
CA TRP A 19 -10.32 35.02 -3.99
C TRP A 19 -11.79 34.73 -4.32
N GLU A 20 -12.15 34.71 -5.60
CA GLU A 20 -13.50 34.33 -6.09
C GLU A 20 -13.93 32.92 -5.66
N ARG A 21 -12.99 31.99 -5.48
CA ARG A 21 -13.28 30.59 -5.09
C ARG A 21 -13.11 30.35 -3.59
N LEU A 22 -12.70 31.37 -2.85
CA LEU A 22 -12.52 31.25 -1.39
C LEU A 22 -13.85 30.94 -0.68
N PRO A 23 -15.00 31.58 -1.01
CA PRO A 23 -16.28 31.22 -0.39
C PRO A 23 -16.66 29.77 -0.60
N LEU A 24 -16.39 29.20 -1.79
CA LEU A 24 -16.64 27.79 -2.07
C LEU A 24 -15.74 26.87 -1.23
N LEU A 25 -14.45 27.20 -1.10
CA LEU A 25 -13.52 26.44 -0.27
C LEU A 25 -13.93 26.48 1.21
N LEU A 26 -14.14 27.68 1.76
CA LEU A 26 -14.49 27.85 3.17
C LEU A 26 -15.88 27.29 3.46
N GLY A 27 -16.90 27.69 2.71
CA GLY A 27 -18.27 27.23 2.87
C GLY A 27 -18.41 25.73 2.65
N GLY A 28 -17.82 25.18 1.58
CA GLY A 28 -17.87 23.75 1.30
C GLY A 28 -17.17 22.92 2.37
N SER A 29 -16.01 23.37 2.86
CA SER A 29 -15.29 22.66 3.92
C SER A 29 -16.00 22.73 5.27
N LEU A 30 -16.61 23.87 5.60
CA LEU A 30 -17.40 24.05 6.81
C LEU A 30 -18.67 23.19 6.79
N LEU A 31 -19.40 23.18 5.67
CA LEU A 31 -20.57 22.33 5.49
C LEU A 31 -20.22 20.85 5.62
N ALA A 32 -19.09 20.42 5.03
CA ALA A 32 -18.61 19.06 5.15
C ALA A 32 -18.24 18.70 6.61
N ALA A 33 -17.56 19.60 7.33
CA ALA A 33 -17.22 19.39 8.73
C ALA A 33 -18.47 19.28 9.63
N ILE A 34 -19.44 20.19 9.45
CA ILE A 34 -20.71 20.18 10.20
C ILE A 34 -21.54 18.92 9.86
N GLY A 35 -21.67 18.59 8.58
CA GLY A 35 -22.40 17.41 8.14
C GLY A 35 -21.79 16.12 8.68
N LEU A 36 -20.46 16.03 8.68
CA LEU A 36 -19.75 14.89 9.25
C LEU A 36 -19.90 14.80 10.76
N ALA A 37 -19.83 15.93 11.48
CA ALA A 37 -20.10 16.00 12.92
C ALA A 37 -21.51 15.48 13.26
N TRP A 38 -22.51 15.89 12.49
CA TRP A 38 -23.89 15.44 12.65
C TRP A 38 -24.05 13.93 12.39
N LEU A 39 -23.49 13.42 11.28
CA LEU A 39 -23.52 11.98 10.96
C LEU A 39 -22.85 11.13 12.04
N LEU A 40 -21.76 11.61 12.62
CA LEU A 40 -21.04 10.93 13.68
C LEU A 40 -21.78 10.95 15.01
N ASN A 41 -22.45 12.06 15.33
CA ASN A 41 -23.35 12.09 16.48
C ASN A 41 -24.49 11.08 16.29
N LEU A 42 -25.08 11.00 15.09
CA LEU A 42 -26.09 9.99 14.78
C LEU A 42 -25.53 8.56 14.92
N ALA A 43 -24.32 8.31 14.44
CA ALA A 43 -23.65 7.02 14.62
C ALA A 43 -23.41 6.70 16.10
N LEU A 44 -23.10 7.72 16.92
CA LEU A 44 -22.94 7.59 18.36
C LEU A 44 -24.27 7.25 19.06
N GLU A 45 -25.35 7.95 18.71
CA GLU A 45 -26.69 7.71 19.27
C GLU A 45 -27.27 6.36 18.87
N THR A 46 -26.93 5.85 17.69
CA THR A 46 -27.42 4.57 17.17
C THR A 46 -26.52 3.38 17.55
N GLY A 47 -25.44 3.61 18.30
CA GLY A 47 -24.52 2.54 18.73
C GLY A 47 -23.55 2.04 17.64
N TRP A 48 -23.46 2.72 16.50
CA TRP A 48 -22.55 2.40 15.38
C TRP A 48 -21.19 3.11 15.46
N TYR A 49 -20.87 3.69 16.61
CA TYR A 49 -19.63 4.45 16.80
C TYR A 49 -18.50 3.56 17.33
N TYR A 50 -17.78 2.93 16.41
CA TYR A 50 -16.68 2.01 16.73
C TYR A 50 -15.37 2.77 16.93
N LEU A 51 -14.88 2.83 18.16
CA LEU A 51 -13.57 3.39 18.47
C LEU A 51 -12.45 2.39 18.16
N PRO A 52 -11.35 2.77 17.49
CA PRO A 52 -11.04 4.09 16.91
C PRO A 52 -11.41 4.22 15.41
N PHE A 53 -12.07 3.22 14.83
CA PHE A 53 -12.29 3.11 13.37
C PHE A 53 -13.21 4.21 12.80
N THR A 54 -14.33 4.50 13.46
CA THR A 54 -15.30 5.50 13.00
C THR A 54 -14.66 6.91 12.91
N PRO A 55 -13.95 7.42 13.95
CA PRO A 55 -13.15 8.64 13.83
C PRO A 55 -12.14 8.64 12.68
N LEU A 56 -11.44 7.52 12.48
CA LEU A 56 -10.41 7.40 11.44
C LEU A 56 -11.00 7.49 10.03
N ILE A 57 -12.09 6.77 9.77
CA ILE A 57 -12.80 6.81 8.48
C ILE A 57 -13.30 8.24 8.21
N ALA A 58 -13.92 8.87 9.21
CA ALA A 58 -14.41 10.23 9.08
C ALA A 58 -13.29 11.25 8.86
N ALA A 59 -12.14 11.12 9.54
CA ALA A 59 -10.97 11.95 9.28
C ALA A 59 -10.46 11.81 7.83
N LEU A 60 -10.47 10.60 7.27
CA LEU A 60 -10.10 10.34 5.87
C LEU A 60 -11.11 10.95 4.89
N VAL A 61 -12.41 10.83 5.17
CA VAL A 61 -13.48 11.43 4.35
C VAL A 61 -13.33 12.95 4.31
N LEU A 62 -13.17 13.60 5.48
CA LEU A 62 -12.97 15.04 5.57
C LEU A 62 -11.70 15.47 4.82
N SER A 63 -10.60 14.73 4.99
CA SER A 63 -9.34 14.96 4.27
C SER A 63 -9.54 14.90 2.75
N GLY A 64 -10.31 13.91 2.26
CA GLY A 64 -10.64 13.77 0.84
C GLY A 64 -11.43 14.97 0.30
N VAL A 65 -12.45 15.43 1.05
CA VAL A 65 -13.24 16.62 0.69
C VAL A 65 -12.35 17.87 0.65
N LEU A 66 -11.48 18.05 1.65
CA LEU A 66 -10.53 19.17 1.69
C LEU A 66 -9.58 19.14 0.49
N VAL A 67 -9.01 17.98 0.16
CA VAL A 67 -8.15 17.79 -1.01
C VAL A 67 -8.86 18.18 -2.30
N PHE A 68 -10.11 17.75 -2.46
CA PHE A 68 -10.94 18.09 -3.60
C PHE A 68 -11.22 19.59 -3.69
N LEU A 69 -11.65 20.22 -2.59
CA LEU A 69 -11.95 21.66 -2.56
C LEU A 69 -10.69 22.52 -2.76
N ILE A 70 -9.54 22.11 -2.21
CA ILE A 70 -8.24 22.76 -2.44
C ILE A 70 -7.85 22.67 -3.92
N GLN A 71 -8.08 21.51 -4.53
CA GLN A 71 -7.84 21.30 -5.95
C GLN A 71 -8.71 22.20 -6.81
N TRP A 72 -10.02 22.26 -6.51
CA TRP A 72 -11.00 23.01 -7.29
C TRP A 72 -10.87 24.53 -7.09
N SER A 73 -10.59 24.99 -5.88
CA SER A 73 -10.31 26.40 -5.59
C SER A 73 -8.93 26.87 -6.08
N HIS A 74 -8.06 25.94 -6.49
CA HIS A 74 -6.65 26.17 -6.80
C HIS A 74 -5.91 26.87 -5.64
N CYS A 75 -6.17 26.44 -4.41
CA CYS A 75 -5.46 26.95 -3.25
C CYS A 75 -4.01 26.44 -3.25
N ARG A 76 -3.06 27.36 -3.47
CA ARG A 76 -1.61 27.09 -3.55
C ARG A 76 -0.83 27.69 -2.39
N LYS A 77 -1.52 28.02 -1.29
CA LYS A 77 -0.91 28.45 -0.02
C LYS A 77 -0.89 27.27 0.96
N PRO A 78 0.22 26.52 1.11
CA PRO A 78 0.23 25.30 1.92
C PRO A 78 -0.09 25.54 3.38
N ILE A 79 0.41 26.65 3.95
CA ILE A 79 0.17 27.01 5.36
C ILE A 79 -1.33 27.30 5.58
N PHE A 80 -1.96 28.04 4.66
CA PHE A 80 -3.39 28.32 4.73
C PHE A 80 -4.22 27.03 4.60
N ALA A 81 -3.87 26.15 3.65
CA ALA A 81 -4.54 24.85 3.50
C ALA A 81 -4.39 23.97 4.76
N ALA A 82 -3.20 23.93 5.36
CA ALA A 82 -2.94 23.21 6.61
C ALA A 82 -3.81 23.75 7.76
N PHE A 83 -3.84 25.08 7.90
CA PHE A 83 -4.63 25.77 8.92
C PHE A 83 -6.13 25.51 8.72
N LEU A 84 -6.62 25.58 7.48
CA LEU A 84 -7.99 25.23 7.16
C LEU A 84 -8.30 23.79 7.54
N GLY A 85 -7.44 22.83 7.20
CA GLY A 85 -7.59 21.43 7.58
C GLY A 85 -7.66 21.24 9.10
N LEU A 86 -6.81 21.94 9.85
CA LEU A 86 -6.84 21.96 11.32
C LEU A 86 -8.18 22.49 11.85
N VAL A 87 -8.61 23.68 11.41
CA VAL A 87 -9.85 24.29 11.89
C VAL A 87 -11.06 23.40 11.56
N MET A 88 -11.17 22.90 10.34
CA MET A 88 -12.30 22.05 9.93
C MET A 88 -12.32 20.71 10.67
N SER A 89 -11.16 20.13 10.95
CA SER A 89 -11.07 18.91 11.75
C SER A 89 -11.49 19.11 13.21
N LEU A 90 -11.17 20.27 13.80
CA LEU A 90 -11.62 20.64 15.15
C LEU A 90 -13.13 20.86 15.18
N ILE A 91 -13.70 21.54 14.18
CA ILE A 91 -15.14 21.73 14.04
C ILE A 91 -15.85 20.39 13.89
N ALA A 92 -15.35 19.50 13.02
CA ALA A 92 -15.94 18.18 12.82
C ALA A 92 -15.90 17.34 14.11
N PHE A 93 -14.76 17.32 14.80
CA PHE A 93 -14.58 16.50 15.99
C PHE A 93 -15.35 17.03 17.20
N LEU A 94 -15.21 18.33 17.53
CA LEU A 94 -15.95 18.95 18.63
C LEU A 94 -17.44 19.04 18.33
N GLY A 95 -17.80 19.16 17.05
CA GLY A 95 -19.17 19.18 16.58
C GLY A 95 -19.95 17.92 16.96
N VAL A 96 -19.30 16.74 17.00
CA VAL A 96 -19.95 15.49 17.47
C VAL A 96 -20.52 15.69 18.88
N TYR A 97 -19.71 16.21 19.79
CA TYR A 97 -20.11 16.50 21.17
C TYR A 97 -21.08 17.66 21.26
N HIS A 98 -20.96 18.66 20.39
CA HIS A 98 -21.89 19.78 20.37
C HIS A 98 -23.30 19.37 19.93
N PHE A 99 -23.43 18.51 18.92
CA PHE A 99 -24.73 17.95 18.53
C PHE A 99 -25.32 17.09 19.64
N GLY A 100 -24.52 16.25 20.30
CA GLY A 100 -24.97 15.51 21.48
C GLY A 100 -25.42 16.42 22.63
N LEU A 101 -24.73 17.54 22.85
CA LEU A 101 -25.13 18.56 23.82
C LEU A 101 -26.46 19.22 23.44
N ILE A 102 -26.65 19.59 22.17
CA ILE A 102 -27.92 20.16 21.68
C ILE A 102 -29.07 19.19 21.94
N ASN A 103 -28.87 17.90 21.69
CA ASN A 103 -29.89 16.88 21.92
C ASN A 103 -30.18 16.64 23.41
N ALA A 104 -29.23 16.96 24.29
CA ALA A 104 -29.40 16.88 25.74
C ALA A 104 -30.03 18.13 26.38
N LEU A 105 -30.00 19.28 25.69
CA LEU A 105 -30.53 20.55 26.20
C LEU A 105 -31.96 20.81 25.72
N PRO A 106 -32.76 21.61 26.45
CA PRO A 106 -34.06 22.07 25.96
C PRO A 106 -33.92 22.90 24.67
N PRO A 107 -34.90 22.83 23.74
CA PRO A 107 -34.90 23.65 22.53
C PRO A 107 -34.67 25.14 22.82
N GLY A 108 -33.87 25.81 21.97
CA GLY A 108 -33.47 27.22 22.15
C GLY A 108 -32.09 27.43 22.79
N ASN A 109 -31.50 26.39 23.38
CA ASN A 109 -30.17 26.46 24.03
C ASN A 109 -29.00 26.05 23.13
N ALA A 110 -29.19 25.92 21.82
CA ALA A 110 -28.14 25.47 20.91
C ALA A 110 -26.89 26.37 20.86
N HIS A 111 -27.03 27.65 21.23
CA HIS A 111 -25.93 28.61 21.27
C HIS A 111 -25.00 28.43 22.49
N ARG A 112 -25.32 27.54 23.43
CA ARG A 112 -24.59 27.34 24.70
C ARG A 112 -23.30 26.53 24.52
N ILE A 113 -22.41 27.00 23.64
CA ILE A 113 -21.10 26.41 23.38
C ILE A 113 -20.21 26.49 24.64
N ASP A 114 -20.50 27.42 25.56
CA ASP A 114 -19.86 27.54 26.87
C ASP A 114 -19.96 26.25 27.71
N LEU A 115 -21.01 25.46 27.53
CA LEU A 115 -21.21 24.20 28.25
C LEU A 115 -20.48 23.01 27.62
N LEU A 116 -19.90 23.17 26.43
CA LEU A 116 -19.28 22.06 25.69
C LEU A 116 -18.11 21.39 26.45
N PRO A 117 -17.19 22.12 27.13
CA PRO A 117 -16.12 21.47 27.88
C PRO A 117 -16.63 20.60 29.04
N GLU A 118 -17.66 21.08 29.75
CA GLU A 118 -18.29 20.33 30.84
C GLU A 118 -19.04 19.11 30.31
N TYR A 119 -19.72 19.25 29.17
CA TYR A 119 -20.39 18.14 28.50
C TYR A 119 -19.39 17.07 28.01
N ILE A 120 -18.26 17.45 27.43
CA ILE A 120 -17.20 16.50 27.05
C ILE A 120 -16.71 15.78 28.29
N LYS A 121 -16.43 16.49 29.39
CA LYS A 121 -16.01 15.87 30.65
C LYS A 121 -17.06 14.88 31.17
N LEU A 122 -18.34 15.25 31.12
CA LEU A 122 -19.46 14.38 31.47
C LEU A 122 -19.45 13.10 30.61
N ARG A 123 -19.34 13.24 29.28
CA ARG A 123 -19.27 12.09 28.36
C ARG A 123 -18.06 11.20 28.68
N MET A 124 -16.89 11.76 28.97
CA MET A 124 -15.71 10.95 29.33
C MET A 124 -15.92 10.17 30.64
N GLN A 125 -16.72 10.68 31.57
CA GLN A 125 -17.05 10.02 32.84
C GLN A 125 -18.11 8.93 32.70
N PHE A 126 -19.09 9.13 31.83
CA PHE A 126 -20.29 8.30 31.77
C PHE A 126 -20.40 7.41 30.53
N ASP A 127 -19.71 7.70 29.43
CA ASP A 127 -19.82 6.91 28.19
C ASP A 127 -19.27 5.51 28.38
N GLN A 128 -20.16 4.52 28.30
CA GLN A 128 -19.81 3.11 28.32
C GLN A 128 -19.42 2.63 26.92
N GLN A 129 -18.36 1.83 26.86
CA GLN A 129 -17.90 1.21 25.62
C GLN A 129 -18.30 -0.24 25.69
N ASP A 130 -19.32 -0.61 24.94
CA ASP A 130 -19.77 -1.98 24.88
C ASP A 130 -18.86 -2.77 23.95
N GLU A 131 -18.41 -3.93 24.44
CA GLU A 131 -17.62 -4.85 23.63
C GLU A 131 -18.53 -5.54 22.61
N ILE A 132 -18.31 -5.25 21.34
CA ILE A 132 -19.04 -5.85 20.23
C ILE A 132 -18.94 -7.38 20.31
N GLY A 133 -20.09 -8.05 20.33
CA GLY A 133 -20.19 -9.51 20.29
C GLY A 133 -20.18 -10.20 21.65
N LYS A 134 -20.11 -9.48 22.78
CA LYS A 134 -20.48 -10.06 24.07
C LYS A 134 -22.01 -10.14 24.16
N PRO A 135 -22.59 -11.27 24.58
CA PRO A 135 -24.04 -11.37 24.76
C PRO A 135 -24.47 -10.30 25.77
N ASP A 136 -25.51 -9.55 25.42
CA ASP A 136 -26.06 -8.49 26.27
C ASP A 136 -26.28 -9.03 27.68
N LYS A 137 -25.47 -8.57 28.63
CA LYS A 137 -25.69 -8.88 30.05
C LYS A 137 -27.03 -8.31 30.52
N GLU A 138 -27.59 -7.34 29.79
CA GLU A 138 -28.93 -6.81 29.99
C GLU A 138 -30.03 -7.79 29.58
N ALA A 139 -29.82 -8.64 28.56
CA ALA A 139 -30.76 -9.72 28.24
C ALA A 139 -30.84 -10.76 29.38
N ALA A 140 -29.82 -10.83 30.25
CA ALA A 140 -29.82 -11.66 31.44
C ALA A 140 -30.51 -11.01 32.66
N ASN A 141 -30.98 -9.76 32.55
CA ASN A 141 -31.67 -9.06 33.62
C ASN A 141 -33.06 -8.56 33.16
N PRO A 142 -34.05 -9.45 33.02
CA PRO A 142 -35.37 -9.16 32.43
C PRO A 142 -36.25 -8.21 33.25
N ALA A 143 -35.77 -7.69 34.38
CA ALA A 143 -36.55 -6.89 35.32
C ALA A 143 -36.80 -5.43 34.89
N GLY A 144 -36.39 -5.01 33.69
CA GLY A 144 -36.77 -3.70 33.11
C GLY A 144 -36.26 -2.46 33.85
N ASN A 145 -35.51 -2.62 34.93
CA ASN A 145 -34.90 -1.52 35.65
C ASN A 145 -33.68 -1.05 34.87
N GLN A 146 -33.83 0.05 34.11
CA GLN A 146 -32.71 0.80 33.55
C GLN A 146 -31.66 0.98 34.64
N MET A 147 -30.47 0.40 34.47
CA MET A 147 -29.41 0.56 35.46
C MET A 147 -29.15 2.07 35.61
N PRO A 148 -29.16 2.61 36.85
CA PRO A 148 -28.79 4.01 37.06
C PRO A 148 -27.39 4.22 36.48
N LEU A 149 -27.18 5.35 35.81
CA LEU A 149 -25.88 5.79 35.28
C LEU A 149 -24.84 5.72 36.40
N ARG A 150 -24.17 4.57 36.53
CA ARG A 150 -23.20 4.34 37.59
C ARG A 150 -21.91 5.01 37.12
N PRO A 151 -21.35 5.96 37.89
CA PRO A 151 -20.07 6.54 37.54
C PRO A 151 -19.07 5.39 37.41
N LYS A 152 -18.33 5.39 36.30
CA LYS A 152 -17.36 4.34 36.03
C LYS A 152 -16.21 4.37 37.05
N ASN A 153 -15.44 3.30 37.11
CA ASN A 153 -14.17 3.34 37.81
C ASN A 153 -13.27 4.41 37.15
N PRO A 154 -12.44 5.13 37.92
CA PRO A 154 -11.55 6.18 37.40
C PRO A 154 -10.63 5.70 36.25
N ALA A 155 -10.30 4.41 36.23
CA ALA A 155 -9.52 3.79 35.17
C ALA A 155 -10.21 3.87 33.78
N ASP A 156 -11.54 3.76 33.75
CA ASP A 156 -12.31 3.81 32.51
C ASP A 156 -12.47 5.25 31.99
N GLU A 157 -12.54 6.23 32.89
CA GLU A 157 -12.51 7.66 32.52
C GLU A 157 -11.18 7.99 31.81
N GLY A 158 -10.05 7.51 32.35
CA GLY A 158 -8.73 7.67 31.72
C GLY A 158 -8.66 7.03 30.33
N HIS A 159 -9.29 5.86 30.14
CA HIS A 159 -9.38 5.21 28.83
C HIS A 159 -10.19 6.02 27.82
N ASN A 160 -11.33 6.56 28.23
CA ASN A 160 -12.17 7.44 27.41
C ASN A 160 -11.40 8.69 26.96
N TRP A 161 -10.69 9.36 27.87
CA TRP A 161 -9.84 10.51 27.54
C TRP A 161 -8.71 10.16 26.57
N PHE A 162 -8.10 8.99 26.72
CA PHE A 162 -7.08 8.51 25.79
C PHE A 162 -7.64 8.32 24.37
N LEU A 163 -8.80 7.66 24.25
CA LEU A 163 -9.45 7.44 22.95
C LEU A 163 -9.96 8.75 22.33
N PHE A 164 -10.45 9.68 23.15
CA PHE A 164 -10.78 11.04 22.74
C PHE A 164 -9.56 11.74 22.13
N PHE A 165 -8.43 11.73 22.84
CA PHE A 165 -7.18 12.34 22.37
C PHE A 165 -6.71 11.74 21.04
N TRP A 166 -6.70 10.41 20.90
CA TRP A 166 -6.25 9.77 19.66
C TRP A 166 -7.19 10.02 18.50
N SER A 167 -8.50 10.03 18.75
CA SER A 167 -9.49 10.40 17.74
C SER A 167 -9.21 11.81 17.23
N LEU A 168 -9.00 12.77 18.15
CA LEU A 168 -8.61 14.14 17.80
C LEU A 168 -7.32 14.19 16.98
N VAL A 169 -6.29 13.44 17.38
CA VAL A 169 -5.01 13.35 16.64
C VAL A 169 -5.23 12.82 15.23
N PHE A 170 -6.09 11.82 15.01
CA PHE A 170 -6.42 11.36 13.67
C PHE A 170 -7.12 12.45 12.86
N TYR A 171 -8.13 13.11 13.41
CA TYR A 171 -8.83 14.22 12.73
C TYR A 171 -7.88 15.32 12.27
N VAL A 172 -7.11 15.86 13.22
CA VAL A 172 -6.20 16.97 12.98
C VAL A 172 -5.04 16.53 12.08
N GLY A 173 -4.42 15.39 12.41
CA GLY A 173 -3.25 14.88 11.71
C GLY A 173 -3.51 14.60 10.24
N PHE A 174 -4.57 13.84 9.92
CA PHE A 174 -4.91 13.51 8.53
C PHE A 174 -5.34 14.78 7.77
N SER A 175 -6.28 15.56 8.29
CA SER A 175 -6.84 16.73 7.57
C SER A 175 -5.78 17.80 7.30
N LEU A 176 -4.96 18.13 8.30
CA LEU A 176 -3.85 19.07 8.15
C LEU A 176 -2.86 18.56 7.11
N PHE A 177 -2.43 17.30 7.23
CA PHE A 177 -1.40 16.72 6.39
C PHE A 177 -1.82 16.68 4.92
N PHE A 178 -2.99 16.12 4.61
CA PHE A 178 -3.48 15.96 3.24
C PHE A 178 -3.78 17.30 2.57
N ALA A 179 -4.38 18.25 3.30
CA ALA A 179 -4.64 19.59 2.78
C ALA A 179 -3.32 20.31 2.43
N TRP A 180 -2.36 20.28 3.35
CA TRP A 180 -1.04 20.87 3.16
C TRP A 180 -0.27 20.22 2.01
N ALA A 181 -0.26 18.88 1.94
CA ALA A 181 0.44 18.13 0.90
C ALA A 181 -0.16 18.41 -0.48
N ARG A 182 -1.49 18.50 -0.57
CA ARG A 182 -2.19 18.78 -1.82
C ARG A 182 -1.86 20.18 -2.36
N ALA A 183 -1.81 21.18 -1.49
CA ALA A 183 -1.51 22.56 -1.86
C ALA A 183 -0.05 22.78 -2.30
N ARG A 184 0.86 21.84 -1.98
CA ARG A 184 2.28 21.87 -2.42
C ARG A 184 2.55 21.23 -3.77
N ARG A 185 1.60 20.49 -4.35
CA ARG A 185 1.78 19.84 -5.65
C ARG A 185 2.13 20.88 -6.73
N ALA A 186 2.90 20.48 -7.74
CA ALA A 186 3.22 21.38 -8.84
C ALA A 186 1.94 21.80 -9.60
N TYR A 187 1.87 23.08 -9.95
CA TYR A 187 0.73 23.70 -10.61
C TYR A 187 1.23 24.61 -11.71
N CYS A 188 0.66 24.49 -12.91
CA CYS A 188 0.94 25.36 -14.05
C CYS A 188 0.00 26.56 -14.01
N PRO A 189 0.49 27.80 -13.71
CA PRO A 189 -0.36 28.98 -13.62
C PRO A 189 -1.02 29.36 -14.95
N GLU A 190 -0.33 29.12 -16.06
CA GLU A 190 -0.78 29.45 -17.43
C GLU A 190 -2.03 28.63 -17.79
N LEU A 191 -1.97 27.31 -17.62
CA LEU A 191 -3.09 26.40 -17.88
C LEU A 191 -4.15 26.39 -16.79
N LYS A 192 -3.85 26.96 -15.62
CA LYS A 192 -4.67 26.90 -14.41
C LYS A 192 -4.94 25.45 -13.95
N GLN A 193 -4.00 24.53 -14.17
CA GLN A 193 -4.14 23.11 -13.85
C GLN A 193 -3.00 22.57 -13.00
N TRP A 194 -3.31 21.52 -12.23
CA TRP A 194 -2.29 20.81 -11.45
C TRP A 194 -1.53 19.86 -12.36
N MET A 195 -0.22 19.76 -12.17
CA MET A 195 0.63 18.93 -13.02
C MET A 195 0.42 17.44 -12.76
N ILE A 196 0.50 16.64 -13.83
CA ILE A 196 0.56 15.18 -13.77
C ILE A 196 1.92 14.80 -13.21
N ARG A 197 1.98 13.71 -12.46
CA ARG A 197 3.22 13.19 -11.89
C ARG A 197 3.37 11.72 -12.23
N GLU A 198 4.41 11.40 -12.98
CA GLU A 198 4.80 10.04 -13.30
C GLU A 198 6.04 9.65 -12.47
N LYS A 199 6.11 8.40 -12.00
CA LYS A 199 7.17 7.95 -11.08
C LYS A 199 7.75 6.62 -11.54
N ILE A 200 9.06 6.47 -11.37
CA ILE A 200 9.80 5.23 -11.61
C ILE A 200 10.48 4.82 -10.30
N PRO A 201 10.28 3.58 -9.83
CA PRO A 201 11.03 3.04 -8.71
C PRO A 201 12.49 2.74 -9.12
N LEU A 202 13.43 3.10 -8.26
CA LEU A 202 14.88 2.94 -8.40
C LEU A 202 15.46 2.19 -7.20
N GLN A 203 16.58 1.50 -7.37
CA GLN A 203 17.27 0.85 -6.25
C GLN A 203 17.63 1.88 -5.15
N LYS A 204 17.69 1.41 -3.90
CA LYS A 204 17.95 2.27 -2.75
C LYS A 204 19.32 2.96 -2.87
N GLY A 205 19.34 4.28 -2.75
CA GLY A 205 20.59 5.05 -2.73
C GLY A 205 21.11 5.45 -4.11
N VAL A 206 20.41 5.09 -5.19
CA VAL A 206 20.71 5.53 -6.57
C VAL A 206 20.72 7.05 -6.69
N SER A 207 19.98 7.78 -5.84
CA SER A 207 20.08 9.24 -5.89
C SER A 207 21.48 9.76 -5.61
N ARG A 208 22.29 9.05 -4.82
CA ARG A 208 23.65 9.49 -4.49
C ARG A 208 24.60 9.40 -5.68
N THR A 209 24.38 8.42 -6.57
CA THR A 209 25.18 8.21 -7.78
C THR A 209 24.63 8.99 -8.96
N ALA A 210 23.30 9.04 -9.12
CA ALA A 210 22.66 9.75 -10.21
C ALA A 210 22.76 11.27 -10.02
N ARG A 211 22.66 11.78 -8.80
CA ARG A 211 22.65 13.23 -8.55
C ARG A 211 23.89 13.95 -9.12
N PRO A 212 25.14 13.57 -8.80
CA PRO A 212 26.32 14.24 -9.37
C PRO A 212 26.33 14.29 -10.90
N LEU A 213 25.83 13.25 -11.59
CA LEU A 213 25.75 13.23 -13.05
C LEU A 213 24.80 14.32 -13.57
N PHE A 214 23.65 14.48 -12.93
CA PHE A 214 22.74 15.58 -13.24
C PHE A 214 23.31 16.94 -12.87
N GLU A 215 24.03 17.07 -11.74
CA GLU A 215 24.72 18.31 -11.32
C GLU A 215 25.77 18.75 -12.37
N GLN A 216 26.39 17.79 -13.05
CA GLN A 216 27.38 17.98 -14.09
C GLN A 216 26.79 18.15 -15.50
N GLN A 217 25.45 18.16 -15.62
CA GLN A 217 24.74 18.16 -16.91
C GLN A 217 25.05 16.95 -17.80
N ASP A 218 25.54 15.84 -17.22
CA ASP A 218 25.68 14.56 -17.91
C ASP A 218 24.33 13.80 -17.89
N ILE A 219 23.40 14.27 -18.73
CA ILE A 219 22.05 13.74 -18.82
C ILE A 219 22.05 12.29 -19.35
N ALA A 220 22.93 11.97 -20.30
CA ALA A 220 23.07 10.62 -20.83
C ALA A 220 23.55 9.64 -19.75
N GLY A 221 24.58 10.02 -18.97
CA GLY A 221 25.05 9.26 -17.83
C GLY A 221 23.97 9.10 -16.76
N PHE A 222 23.22 10.17 -16.46
CA PHE A 222 22.09 10.12 -15.54
C PHE A 222 21.05 9.08 -15.98
N ILE A 223 20.56 9.17 -17.22
CA ILE A 223 19.56 8.24 -17.76
C ILE A 223 20.06 6.80 -17.72
N LYS A 224 21.32 6.57 -18.10
CA LYS A 224 21.93 5.24 -18.03
C LYS A 224 21.93 4.68 -16.61
N VAL A 225 22.27 5.49 -15.61
CA VAL A 225 22.23 5.09 -14.19
C VAL A 225 20.80 4.82 -13.73
N ILE A 226 19.85 5.70 -14.05
CA ILE A 226 18.43 5.51 -13.70
C ILE A 226 17.88 4.23 -14.32
N ASN A 227 18.15 3.98 -15.60
CA ASN A 227 17.64 2.81 -16.32
C ASN A 227 18.24 1.50 -15.80
N SER A 228 19.57 1.46 -15.62
CA SER A 228 20.27 0.29 -15.05
C SER A 228 19.92 0.03 -13.58
N SER A 229 19.47 1.06 -12.86
CA SER A 229 19.10 0.98 -11.46
C SER A 229 17.59 0.98 -11.23
N ARG A 230 16.77 0.70 -12.24
CA ARG A 230 15.33 0.50 -12.05
C ARG A 230 15.13 -0.60 -11.02
N ALA A 231 14.48 -0.25 -9.92
CA ALA A 231 14.16 -1.25 -8.92
C ALA A 231 13.02 -2.10 -9.46
N VAL A 232 13.25 -3.41 -9.43
CA VAL A 232 12.18 -4.39 -9.55
C VAL A 232 11.14 -4.23 -8.41
N GLU A 233 11.55 -3.65 -7.27
CA GLU A 233 10.75 -3.55 -6.05
C GLU A 233 10.43 -2.11 -5.62
N PRO A 234 9.19 -1.60 -5.78
CA PRO A 234 8.82 -0.24 -5.41
C PRO A 234 8.94 0.13 -3.92
N ASN A 235 8.93 -0.82 -2.98
CA ASN A 235 8.76 -0.48 -1.55
C ASN A 235 10.05 -0.26 -0.75
N ARG A 236 11.22 -0.50 -1.36
CA ARG A 236 12.52 -0.09 -0.84
C ARG A 236 13.25 0.86 -1.79
N ALA A 237 12.51 1.36 -2.78
CA ALA A 237 13.04 2.08 -3.89
C ALA A 237 13.16 3.58 -3.61
N SER A 238 14.26 4.17 -4.07
CA SER A 238 14.28 5.58 -4.42
C SER A 238 13.29 5.82 -5.57
N TYR A 239 12.82 7.04 -5.81
CA TYR A 239 11.95 7.34 -6.95
C TYR A 239 12.53 8.46 -7.79
N CYS A 240 12.58 8.25 -9.11
CA CYS A 240 12.65 9.33 -10.08
C CYS A 240 11.22 9.72 -10.44
N ALA A 241 10.86 10.99 -10.41
CA ALA A 241 9.55 11.44 -10.81
C ALA A 241 9.65 12.64 -11.73
N VAL A 242 8.88 12.62 -12.82
CA VAL A 242 8.68 13.77 -13.69
C VAL A 242 7.28 14.34 -13.44
N GLU A 243 7.20 15.66 -13.32
CA GLU A 243 5.95 16.40 -13.22
C GLU A 243 5.80 17.28 -14.46
N TYR A 244 4.73 17.09 -15.23
CA TYR A 244 4.46 17.80 -16.48
C TYR A 244 3.02 18.29 -16.56
N ALA A 245 2.76 19.30 -17.39
CA ALA A 245 1.43 19.86 -17.56
C ALA A 245 0.50 18.92 -18.36
N PRO A 246 -0.74 18.70 -17.92
CA PRO A 246 -1.77 18.07 -18.75
C PRO A 246 -2.26 19.04 -19.83
N THR A 247 -1.91 18.78 -21.08
CA THR A 247 -2.35 19.55 -22.25
C THR A 247 -2.87 18.58 -23.30
N ASP A 248 -3.99 18.91 -23.92
CA ASP A 248 -4.55 18.13 -25.04
C ASP A 248 -4.13 18.73 -26.39
N ASP A 249 -3.98 20.07 -26.47
CA ASP A 249 -3.75 20.79 -27.74
C ASP A 249 -2.29 21.22 -27.97
N GLU A 250 -1.48 21.27 -26.92
CA GLU A 250 -0.11 21.77 -26.96
C GLU A 250 0.87 20.74 -26.44
N SER A 251 2.14 20.86 -26.85
CA SER A 251 3.20 20.02 -26.28
C SER A 251 3.39 20.27 -24.79
N PRO A 252 3.58 19.23 -23.97
CA PRO A 252 4.04 19.38 -22.59
C PRO A 252 5.30 20.24 -22.43
N LEU A 253 6.12 20.38 -23.47
CA LEU A 253 7.33 21.20 -23.49
C LEU A 253 7.06 22.71 -23.56
N ALA A 254 5.85 23.12 -23.96
CA ALA A 254 5.44 24.53 -23.91
C ALA A 254 5.34 25.04 -22.46
N TYR A 255 5.27 24.14 -21.49
CA TYR A 255 5.11 24.42 -20.08
C TYR A 255 6.32 23.92 -19.26
N PRO A 256 6.56 24.49 -18.06
CA PRO A 256 7.61 24.00 -17.18
C PRO A 256 7.43 22.52 -16.86
N THR A 257 8.49 21.72 -17.02
CA THR A 257 8.55 20.31 -16.59
C THR A 257 9.53 20.21 -15.42
N TYR A 258 9.19 19.42 -14.39
CA TYR A 258 10.03 19.30 -13.19
C TYR A 258 10.47 17.85 -12.95
N LEU A 259 11.72 17.67 -12.56
CA LEU A 259 12.28 16.38 -12.14
C LEU A 259 12.46 16.35 -10.62
N SER A 260 12.11 15.23 -10.00
CA SER A 260 12.35 14.96 -8.57
C SER A 260 13.04 13.63 -8.38
N LEU A 261 14.06 13.61 -7.53
CA LEU A 261 14.72 12.38 -7.09
C LEU A 261 14.52 12.24 -5.58
N ILE A 262 13.86 11.16 -5.17
CA ILE A 262 13.37 10.96 -3.81
C ILE A 262 13.95 9.68 -3.25
N ASP A 263 14.76 9.80 -2.19
CA ASP A 263 15.24 8.67 -1.42
C ASP A 263 14.41 8.51 -0.15
N PRO A 264 13.59 7.46 -0.02
CA PRO A 264 12.95 7.16 1.25
C PRO A 264 13.96 6.61 2.25
N HIS A 265 14.32 7.45 3.21
CA HIS A 265 14.95 6.99 4.45
C HIS A 265 13.88 6.36 5.35
N TRP A 266 14.09 5.11 5.76
CA TRP A 266 13.20 4.40 6.69
C TRP A 266 13.18 5.15 8.04
N GLY A 267 12.00 5.43 8.60
CA GLY A 267 11.81 6.10 9.90
C GLY A 267 11.07 7.44 9.78
N LEU A 268 11.41 8.42 10.63
CA LEU A 268 10.95 9.83 10.55
C LEU A 268 11.19 10.47 9.15
N GLY A 269 12.03 9.85 8.31
CA GLY A 269 12.24 10.20 6.91
C GLY A 269 11.00 10.07 6.01
N THR A 270 10.09 9.13 6.28
CA THR A 270 8.81 9.03 5.54
C THR A 270 7.95 10.26 5.79
N LEU A 271 7.90 10.71 7.05
CA LEU A 271 7.29 11.99 7.44
C LEU A 271 7.98 13.17 6.75
N ARG A 272 9.29 13.14 6.51
CA ARG A 272 10.00 14.19 5.76
C ARG A 272 9.73 14.22 4.25
N ILE A 273 9.54 13.06 3.61
CA ILE A 273 9.12 12.99 2.21
C ILE A 273 7.69 13.51 2.07
N LEU A 274 6.83 13.02 2.95
CA LEU A 274 5.43 13.42 3.05
C LEU A 274 5.32 14.92 3.33
N THR A 275 6.16 15.47 4.23
CA THR A 275 6.24 16.91 4.51
C THR A 275 7.16 17.69 3.54
N GLY A 276 7.58 17.09 2.42
CA GLY A 276 8.36 17.78 1.37
C GLY A 276 9.57 18.54 1.91
N MET A 277 10.16 18.08 3.02
CA MET A 277 11.16 18.81 3.81
C MET A 277 12.59 18.29 3.59
N SER A 278 12.83 17.21 2.85
CA SER A 278 14.17 16.60 2.87
C SER A 278 14.77 16.03 1.58
N SER A 279 14.41 16.54 0.41
CA SER A 279 15.26 16.31 -0.77
C SER A 279 15.75 17.64 -1.32
N ARG A 280 17.08 17.85 -1.34
CA ARG A 280 17.70 18.97 -2.07
C ARG A 280 17.45 18.87 -3.59
N PHE A 281 16.93 17.73 -4.06
CA PHE A 281 16.66 17.39 -5.44
C PHE A 281 15.15 17.19 -5.67
N HIS A 282 14.38 18.21 -5.30
CA HIS A 282 12.93 18.21 -5.41
C HIS A 282 12.49 19.27 -6.41
N GLN A 283 11.74 18.83 -7.43
CA GLN A 283 11.11 19.66 -8.45
C GLN A 283 12.05 20.66 -9.12
N ILE A 284 13.16 20.16 -9.66
CA ILE A 284 14.11 20.94 -10.46
C ILE A 284 13.54 21.10 -11.87
N ARG A 285 13.46 22.33 -12.38
CA ARG A 285 12.99 22.59 -13.75
C ARG A 285 13.94 21.97 -14.76
N LEU A 286 13.37 21.22 -15.71
CA LEU A 286 14.08 20.67 -16.86
C LEU A 286 14.04 21.66 -18.03
N GLU A 287 15.14 21.74 -18.76
CA GLU A 287 15.16 22.40 -20.07
C GLU A 287 14.43 21.52 -21.12
N PRO A 288 13.90 22.09 -22.22
CA PRO A 288 13.17 21.31 -23.22
C PRO A 288 13.96 20.12 -23.78
N GLN A 289 15.25 20.29 -24.02
CA GLN A 289 16.14 19.22 -24.51
C GLN A 289 16.33 18.12 -23.46
N GLU A 290 16.43 18.48 -22.18
CA GLU A 290 16.52 17.51 -21.09
C GLU A 290 15.22 16.72 -20.97
N SER A 291 14.07 17.40 -21.04
CA SER A 291 12.75 16.76 -21.03
C SER A 291 12.61 15.72 -22.13
N LEU A 292 13.05 16.03 -23.36
CA LEU A 292 13.09 15.06 -24.46
C LEU A 292 14.00 13.86 -24.14
N ALA A 293 15.17 14.09 -23.55
CA ALA A 293 16.07 13.01 -23.15
C ALA A 293 15.44 12.07 -22.09
N PHE A 294 14.52 12.58 -21.25
CA PHE A 294 13.81 11.79 -20.24
C PHE A 294 12.64 10.95 -20.80
N GLN A 295 12.26 11.13 -22.07
CA GLN A 295 11.16 10.39 -22.71
C GLN A 295 11.23 8.86 -22.51
N PRO A 296 12.37 8.17 -22.74
CA PRO A 296 12.42 6.70 -22.63
C PRO A 296 12.19 6.19 -21.20
N LEU A 297 12.31 7.07 -20.21
CA LEU A 297 12.14 6.71 -18.82
C LEU A 297 10.66 6.69 -18.40
N PHE A 298 9.83 7.56 -18.99
CA PHE A 298 8.49 7.89 -18.52
C PHE A 298 7.46 7.72 -19.65
N PRO A 299 6.84 6.53 -19.80
CA PRO A 299 5.99 6.22 -20.95
C PRO A 299 4.79 7.15 -21.10
N ASN A 300 4.09 7.52 -20.03
CA ASN A 300 2.92 8.40 -20.17
C ASN A 300 3.32 9.83 -20.61
N PHE A 301 4.47 10.30 -20.13
CA PHE A 301 5.07 11.54 -20.60
C PHE A 301 5.51 11.43 -22.07
N ALA A 302 6.07 10.28 -22.46
CA ALA A 302 6.46 10.01 -23.84
C ALA A 302 5.29 10.00 -24.80
N ASP A 303 4.19 9.35 -24.43
CA ASP A 303 2.97 9.29 -25.23
C ASP A 303 2.44 10.71 -25.47
N LYS A 304 2.39 11.54 -24.41
CA LYS A 304 1.95 12.93 -24.50
C LYS A 304 2.89 13.82 -25.33
N LEU A 305 4.19 13.53 -25.32
CA LEU A 305 5.14 14.21 -26.20
C LEU A 305 4.96 13.79 -27.66
N ALA A 306 4.77 12.50 -27.93
CA ALA A 306 4.59 11.95 -29.27
C ALA A 306 3.27 12.41 -29.92
N GLU A 307 2.20 12.58 -29.14
CA GLU A 307 0.94 13.18 -29.59
C GLU A 307 1.15 14.60 -30.14
N ALA A 308 1.99 15.40 -29.48
CA ALA A 308 2.24 16.79 -29.87
C ALA A 308 3.38 16.96 -30.89
N HIS A 309 4.28 15.98 -31.00
CA HIS A 309 5.44 15.99 -31.90
C HIS A 309 5.45 14.71 -32.73
N SER A 310 4.75 14.72 -33.87
CA SER A 310 4.67 13.56 -34.78
C SER A 310 6.03 13.04 -35.24
N GLU A 311 7.06 13.89 -35.23
CA GLU A 311 8.45 13.53 -35.56
C GLU A 311 9.07 12.54 -34.57
N LEU A 312 8.66 12.58 -33.30
CA LEU A 312 9.16 11.65 -32.26
C LEU A 312 8.56 10.26 -32.38
N ARG A 313 7.43 10.11 -33.09
CA ARG A 313 6.73 8.84 -33.27
C ARG A 313 7.45 7.89 -34.23
N ASN A 314 8.36 8.42 -35.06
CA ASN A 314 9.09 7.65 -36.06
C ASN A 314 10.45 7.12 -35.57
N ALA A 315 10.76 7.23 -34.27
CA ALA A 315 11.92 6.55 -33.70
C ALA A 315 11.67 5.03 -33.68
N PRO A 316 12.60 4.17 -34.14
CA PRO A 316 12.32 2.76 -34.40
C PRO A 316 11.90 2.02 -33.11
N GLU A 317 10.67 1.50 -33.10
CA GLU A 317 10.02 0.80 -31.99
C GLU A 317 10.26 -0.73 -32.04
N GLU A 318 11.40 -1.18 -32.58
CA GLU A 318 11.63 -2.57 -33.05
C GLU A 318 11.74 -3.64 -31.95
N ASP A 319 11.87 -3.29 -30.66
CA ASP A 319 12.30 -4.27 -29.63
C ASP A 319 11.20 -4.82 -28.70
N LEU A 320 9.98 -4.26 -28.66
CA LEU A 320 8.98 -4.62 -27.62
C LEU A 320 7.81 -5.50 -28.09
N GLU A 321 7.37 -5.40 -29.35
CA GLU A 321 6.28 -6.27 -29.86
C GLU A 321 6.75 -7.70 -30.16
N THR A 322 8.03 -7.88 -30.46
CA THR A 322 8.68 -9.17 -30.74
C THR A 322 8.60 -10.14 -29.55
N ILE A 323 8.32 -9.68 -28.33
CA ILE A 323 8.24 -10.53 -27.13
C ILE A 323 6.81 -11.09 -26.89
N LYS A 324 5.76 -10.45 -27.44
CA LYS A 324 4.35 -10.82 -27.13
C LYS A 324 3.73 -11.81 -28.10
N SER A 325 4.21 -11.92 -29.34
CA SER A 325 3.55 -12.69 -30.41
C SER A 325 4.32 -13.93 -30.87
N THR A 326 5.51 -14.21 -30.33
CA THR A 326 6.23 -15.45 -30.64
C THR A 326 5.65 -16.60 -29.82
N GLU A 327 4.58 -17.21 -30.33
CA GLU A 327 4.35 -18.63 -30.08
C GLU A 327 5.60 -19.36 -30.57
N LEU A 328 6.40 -19.86 -29.62
CA LEU A 328 7.62 -20.58 -29.92
C LEU A 328 7.26 -21.71 -30.91
N PRO A 329 7.95 -21.82 -32.06
CA PRO A 329 7.87 -23.01 -32.88
C PRO A 329 8.58 -24.13 -32.10
N PHE A 330 7.89 -24.72 -31.12
CA PHE A 330 8.36 -25.93 -30.46
C PHE A 330 8.44 -27.02 -31.55
N SER A 331 9.64 -27.16 -32.09
CA SER A 331 10.00 -28.13 -33.13
C SER A 331 9.58 -29.54 -32.72
N GLN A 332 9.08 -30.30 -33.71
CA GLN A 332 8.64 -31.70 -33.66
C GLN A 332 8.98 -32.43 -32.35
N HIS A 333 7.98 -32.46 -31.47
CA HIS A 333 8.05 -32.98 -30.10
C HIS A 333 8.56 -34.44 -30.07
N SER A 334 9.60 -34.70 -29.27
CA SER A 334 10.30 -35.99 -29.11
C SER A 334 9.48 -37.14 -28.50
N GLY A 335 8.15 -37.07 -28.49
CA GLY A 335 7.28 -38.07 -27.86
C GLY A 335 7.38 -38.11 -26.33
N GLU A 336 8.17 -37.22 -25.71
CA GLU A 336 8.30 -37.13 -24.26
C GLU A 336 6.99 -36.68 -23.60
N ILE A 337 6.75 -37.22 -22.41
CA ILE A 337 5.54 -37.02 -21.62
C ILE A 337 5.94 -36.55 -20.22
N ALA A 338 5.28 -35.53 -19.72
CA ALA A 338 5.38 -35.05 -18.36
C ALA A 338 4.68 -36.03 -17.41
N THR A 339 5.37 -36.43 -16.34
CA THR A 339 4.82 -37.31 -15.32
C THR A 339 4.34 -36.47 -14.15
N ILE A 340 3.04 -36.59 -13.83
CA ILE A 340 2.43 -35.99 -12.65
C ILE A 340 2.07 -37.15 -11.73
N ALA A 341 2.79 -37.27 -10.62
CA ALA A 341 2.55 -38.32 -9.64
C ALA A 341 2.00 -37.69 -8.36
N ALA A 342 1.03 -38.35 -7.73
CA ALA A 342 0.68 -38.02 -6.37
C ALA A 342 1.89 -38.24 -5.45
N VAL A 343 2.08 -37.34 -4.48
CA VAL A 343 3.02 -37.59 -3.38
C VAL A 343 2.52 -38.81 -2.60
N SER A 344 3.42 -39.68 -2.16
CA SER A 344 3.02 -40.88 -1.40
C SER A 344 2.21 -40.51 -0.16
N GLU A 345 1.14 -41.26 0.10
CA GLU A 345 0.14 -41.03 1.16
C GLU A 345 0.67 -40.62 2.54
N PRO A 346 1.78 -41.17 3.10
CA PRO A 346 2.27 -40.71 4.40
C PRO A 346 2.68 -39.22 4.43
N PHE A 347 3.05 -38.64 3.28
CA PHE A 347 3.56 -37.27 3.16
C PHE A 347 2.61 -36.32 2.42
N ARG A 348 1.53 -36.83 1.82
CA ARG A 348 0.60 -36.06 1.00
C ARG A 348 -0.30 -35.16 1.86
N GLY A 349 -0.47 -33.90 1.44
CA GLY A 349 -1.42 -32.97 2.06
C GLY A 349 -1.11 -32.64 3.52
N LYS A 350 0.17 -32.75 3.93
CA LYS A 350 0.58 -32.49 5.30
C LYS A 350 0.79 -31.00 5.53
N VAL A 351 1.21 -30.24 4.52
CA VAL A 351 1.45 -28.80 4.63
C VAL A 351 0.11 -28.07 4.64
N PHE A 352 -0.70 -28.19 3.59
CA PHE A 352 -1.97 -27.48 3.40
C PHE A 352 -3.15 -28.16 4.10
N THR A 353 -3.14 -28.14 5.43
CA THR A 353 -4.28 -28.59 6.25
C THR A 353 -5.14 -27.41 6.69
N ARG A 354 -6.45 -27.61 6.87
CA ARG A 354 -7.38 -26.56 7.33
C ARG A 354 -6.90 -25.86 8.62
N GLY A 355 -6.41 -26.64 9.59
CA GLY A 355 -5.88 -26.09 10.84
C GLY A 355 -4.66 -25.19 10.61
N ARG A 356 -3.78 -25.54 9.68
CA ARG A 356 -2.61 -24.74 9.34
C ARG A 356 -2.98 -23.49 8.53
N SER A 357 -4.00 -23.55 7.67
CA SER A 357 -4.52 -22.35 6.98
C SER A 357 -5.13 -21.34 7.96
N ILE A 358 -5.81 -21.79 9.03
CA ILE A 358 -6.28 -20.88 10.09
C ILE A 358 -5.09 -20.18 10.76
N VAL A 359 -4.04 -20.92 11.10
CA VAL A 359 -2.80 -20.33 11.67
C VAL A 359 -2.18 -19.34 10.69
N GLY A 360 -2.11 -19.67 9.39
CA GLY A 360 -1.65 -18.77 8.33
C GLY A 360 -2.44 -17.46 8.33
N GLY A 361 -3.76 -17.53 8.35
CA GLY A 361 -4.64 -16.34 8.43
C GLY A 361 -4.39 -15.48 9.68
N PHE A 362 -4.20 -16.09 10.85
CA PHE A 362 -3.82 -15.35 12.07
C PHE A 362 -2.45 -14.66 11.93
N LEU A 363 -1.48 -15.30 11.28
CA LEU A 363 -0.17 -14.71 11.03
C LEU A 363 -0.24 -13.51 10.07
N VAL A 364 -1.20 -13.47 9.15
CA VAL A 364 -1.46 -12.28 8.32
C VAL A 364 -1.95 -11.10 9.17
N LEU A 365 -2.77 -11.39 10.19
CA LEU A 365 -3.33 -10.39 11.10
C LEU A 365 -2.39 -10.01 12.24
N PHE A 366 -1.38 -10.82 12.53
CA PHE A 366 -0.45 -10.60 13.63
C PHE A 366 0.19 -9.19 13.67
N PRO A 367 0.65 -8.59 12.56
CA PRO A 367 1.16 -7.22 12.57
C PRO A 367 0.11 -6.17 13.02
N LEU A 368 -1.16 -6.38 12.65
CA LEU A 368 -2.25 -5.52 13.10
C LEU A 368 -2.54 -5.72 14.59
N ILE A 369 -2.46 -6.97 15.07
CA ILE A 369 -2.56 -7.28 16.50
C ILE A 369 -1.44 -6.57 17.28
N LEU A 370 -0.20 -6.59 16.79
CA LEU A 370 0.90 -5.83 17.40
C LEU A 370 0.65 -4.33 17.39
N ALA A 371 0.07 -3.81 16.32
CA ALA A 371 -0.27 -2.39 16.24
C ALA A 371 -1.25 -2.00 17.34
N VAL A 372 -2.32 -2.78 17.49
CA VAL A 372 -3.35 -2.61 18.52
C VAL A 372 -2.74 -2.80 19.91
N ALA A 373 -1.91 -3.83 20.13
CA ALA A 373 -1.23 -4.07 21.39
C ALA A 373 -0.33 -2.88 21.80
N GLY A 374 0.34 -2.24 20.84
CA GLY A 374 1.11 -1.03 21.10
C GLY A 374 0.27 0.13 21.64
N LEU A 375 -0.94 0.30 21.11
CA LEU A 375 -1.89 1.30 21.63
C LEU A 375 -2.33 0.97 23.06
N PHE A 376 -2.63 -0.29 23.35
CA PHE A 376 -2.98 -0.74 24.71
C PHE A 376 -1.84 -0.55 25.70
N VAL A 377 -0.60 -0.94 25.34
CA VAL A 377 0.60 -0.75 26.17
C VAL A 377 0.82 0.75 26.46
N GLY A 378 0.60 1.61 25.48
CA GLY A 378 0.68 3.06 25.66
C GLY A 378 -0.36 3.60 26.63
N GLY A 379 -1.63 3.23 26.44
CA GLY A 379 -2.71 3.61 27.35
C GLY A 379 -2.48 3.13 28.79
N TRP A 380 -1.98 1.90 28.95
CA TRP A 380 -1.64 1.35 30.26
C TRP A 380 -0.49 2.12 30.93
N GLY A 381 0.55 2.48 30.17
CA GLY A 381 1.66 3.31 30.68
C GLY A 381 1.18 4.67 31.20
N ILE A 382 0.26 5.33 30.48
CA ILE A 382 -0.35 6.60 30.93
C ILE A 382 -1.15 6.39 32.23
N SER A 383 -1.99 5.35 32.28
CA SER A 383 -2.79 5.03 33.46
C SER A 383 -1.91 4.77 34.69
N MET A 384 -0.81 4.04 34.54
CA MET A 384 0.17 3.81 35.62
C MET A 384 0.79 5.10 36.14
N LEU A 385 1.18 6.03 35.25
CA LEU A 385 1.68 7.35 35.69
C LEU A 385 0.61 8.12 36.48
N SER A 386 -0.65 8.08 36.04
CA SER A 386 -1.73 8.78 36.76
C SER A 386 -2.04 8.21 38.14
N GLN A 387 -1.77 6.93 38.37
CA GLN A 387 -2.01 6.25 39.65
C GLN A 387 -0.80 6.31 40.60
N GLY A 388 0.26 7.03 40.22
CA GLY A 388 1.50 7.10 41.02
C GLY A 388 2.27 5.78 41.08
N ALA A 389 2.10 4.90 40.08
CA ALA A 389 2.87 3.67 39.98
C ALA A 389 4.36 3.98 39.69
N ASN A 390 5.20 2.95 39.70
CA ASN A 390 6.64 3.10 39.45
C ASN A 390 6.89 3.79 38.08
N PRO A 391 7.52 4.98 38.07
CA PRO A 391 7.67 5.78 36.84
C PRO A 391 8.55 5.09 35.80
N ILE A 392 9.51 4.27 36.22
CA ILE A 392 10.41 3.55 35.30
C ILE A 392 9.63 2.56 34.44
N VAL A 393 8.71 1.80 35.06
CA VAL A 393 7.87 0.83 34.36
C VAL A 393 6.94 1.54 33.38
N ALA A 394 6.29 2.61 33.84
CA ALA A 394 5.35 3.35 33.02
C ALA A 394 6.02 4.04 31.81
N ILE A 395 7.18 4.67 32.00
CA ILE A 395 7.99 5.26 30.91
C ILE A 395 8.44 4.18 29.92
N SER A 396 8.83 3.00 30.40
CA SER A 396 9.22 1.88 29.53
C SER A 396 8.07 1.40 28.65
N MET A 397 6.85 1.32 29.20
CA MET A 397 5.65 0.98 28.42
C MET A 397 5.33 2.07 27.38
N LEU A 398 5.41 3.34 27.76
CA LEU A 398 5.22 4.46 26.83
C LEU A 398 6.24 4.47 25.69
N ALA A 399 7.49 4.08 25.96
CA ALA A 399 8.52 3.96 24.92
C ALA A 399 8.25 2.77 23.98
N MET A 400 7.73 1.65 24.50
CA MET A 400 7.40 0.45 23.71
C MET A 400 6.17 0.64 22.82
N ALA A 401 5.19 1.40 23.30
CA ALA A 401 3.91 1.65 22.61
C ALA A 401 4.06 2.10 21.14
N PRO A 402 4.83 3.16 20.79
CA PRO A 402 5.00 3.58 19.41
C PRO A 402 5.77 2.55 18.57
N VAL A 403 6.70 1.79 19.18
CA VAL A 403 7.44 0.73 18.47
C VAL A 403 6.49 -0.37 18.01
N LEU A 404 5.58 -0.81 18.90
CA LEU A 404 4.58 -1.81 18.58
C LEU A 404 3.49 -1.26 17.64
N ALA A 405 2.96 -0.06 17.92
CA ALA A 405 1.90 0.56 17.13
C ALA A 405 2.35 0.86 15.70
N ILE A 406 3.41 1.65 15.55
CA ILE A 406 3.94 2.05 14.25
C ILE A 406 4.60 0.86 13.56
N GLY A 407 5.37 0.05 14.30
CA GLY A 407 5.99 -1.16 13.76
C GLY A 407 4.95 -2.13 13.21
N GLY A 408 3.88 -2.39 13.95
CA GLY A 408 2.76 -3.25 13.54
C GLY A 408 2.08 -2.73 12.27
N VAL A 409 1.72 -1.44 12.21
CA VAL A 409 1.10 -0.83 11.02
C VAL A 409 2.04 -0.89 9.82
N LEU A 410 3.34 -0.58 10.00
CA LEU A 410 4.31 -0.60 8.93
C LEU A 410 4.54 -2.01 8.39
N VAL A 411 4.60 -3.02 9.27
CA VAL A 411 4.72 -4.43 8.88
C VAL A 411 3.44 -4.91 8.21
N PHE A 412 2.26 -4.56 8.72
CA PHE A 412 0.99 -4.90 8.10
C PHE A 412 0.90 -4.33 6.68
N TYR A 413 1.10 -3.02 6.53
CA TYR A 413 0.99 -2.32 5.25
C TYR A 413 2.02 -2.81 4.22
N ARG A 414 3.24 -3.16 4.67
CA ARG A 414 4.32 -3.58 3.76
C ARG A 414 4.43 -5.09 3.56
N GLY A 415 3.82 -5.88 4.42
CA GLY A 415 4.08 -7.30 4.50
C GLY A 415 3.12 -8.04 5.41
N ALA A 416 1.81 -7.79 5.29
CA ALA A 416 0.80 -8.57 6.01
C ALA A 416 1.06 -10.09 5.84
N TYR A 417 1.39 -10.52 4.62
CA TYR A 417 1.70 -11.90 4.28
C TYR A 417 3.08 -12.41 4.74
N LEU A 418 3.88 -11.59 5.43
CA LEU A 418 5.25 -11.94 5.79
C LEU A 418 5.32 -13.20 6.63
N PHE A 419 4.63 -13.16 7.77
CA PHE A 419 4.67 -14.23 8.75
C PHE A 419 4.00 -15.49 8.19
N GLU A 420 2.97 -15.33 7.36
CA GLU A 420 2.34 -16.41 6.63
C GLU A 420 3.32 -17.09 5.65
N CYS A 421 4.01 -16.34 4.80
CA CYS A 421 4.97 -16.90 3.83
C CYS A 421 6.14 -17.59 4.55
N TRP A 422 6.67 -16.99 5.61
CA TRP A 422 7.70 -17.60 6.44
C TRP A 422 7.22 -18.92 7.06
N TYR A 423 6.02 -18.93 7.63
CA TYR A 423 5.41 -20.11 8.23
C TYR A 423 5.21 -21.23 7.20
N TRP A 424 4.62 -20.92 6.05
CA TRP A 424 4.42 -21.89 4.97
C TRP A 424 5.73 -22.43 4.44
N SER A 425 6.73 -21.58 4.24
CA SER A 425 8.05 -22.02 3.79
C SER A 425 8.67 -23.01 4.78
N ARG A 426 8.63 -22.71 6.10
CA ARG A 426 9.16 -23.62 7.12
C ARG A 426 8.45 -24.96 7.16
N LEU A 427 7.12 -24.95 7.08
CA LEU A 427 6.34 -26.18 7.05
C LEU A 427 6.64 -27.00 5.80
N LEU A 428 6.71 -26.37 4.63
CA LEU A 428 7.03 -27.04 3.39
C LEU A 428 8.44 -27.65 3.43
N PHE A 429 9.47 -26.85 3.74
CA PHE A 429 10.84 -27.34 3.82
C PHE A 429 10.98 -28.48 4.84
N SER A 430 10.31 -28.40 5.98
CA SER A 430 10.30 -29.48 6.97
C SER A 430 9.62 -30.75 6.43
N ALA A 431 8.51 -30.61 5.70
CA ALA A 431 7.80 -31.75 5.12
C ALA A 431 8.61 -32.40 4.00
N LEU A 432 9.25 -31.61 3.14
CA LEU A 432 10.08 -32.11 2.03
C LEU A 432 11.33 -32.84 2.53
N ARG A 433 11.99 -32.36 3.60
CA ARG A 433 13.15 -33.04 4.21
C ARG A 433 12.84 -34.42 4.78
N GLN A 434 11.59 -34.70 5.10
CA GLN A 434 11.16 -36.00 5.63
C GLN A 434 10.85 -37.01 4.52
N ARG A 435 10.78 -36.57 3.25
CA ARG A 435 10.53 -37.46 2.12
C ARG A 435 11.81 -38.24 1.79
N PRO A 436 11.71 -39.55 1.53
CA PRO A 436 12.87 -40.36 1.19
C PRO A 436 13.43 -40.05 -0.22
N ASP A 437 12.59 -39.54 -1.12
CA ASP A 437 12.88 -39.36 -2.56
C ASP A 437 12.36 -38.03 -3.15
N PRO A 438 12.68 -36.84 -2.58
CA PRO A 438 12.17 -35.58 -3.11
C PRO A 438 12.76 -35.29 -4.51
N TYR A 439 11.93 -34.84 -5.47
CA TYR A 439 12.43 -34.42 -6.79
C TYR A 439 13.33 -33.19 -6.72
N VAL A 440 13.04 -32.30 -5.76
CA VAL A 440 13.79 -31.08 -5.52
C VAL A 440 14.32 -31.10 -4.08
N ASP A 441 15.64 -31.02 -3.92
CA ASP A 441 16.25 -30.92 -2.60
C ASP A 441 15.83 -29.58 -1.95
N PRO A 442 15.24 -29.59 -0.75
CA PRO A 442 14.85 -28.37 -0.04
C PRO A 442 16.01 -27.43 0.31
N ASN A 443 17.26 -27.88 0.22
CA ASN A 443 18.44 -27.06 0.46
C ASN A 443 19.13 -26.60 -0.84
N ASP A 444 18.55 -26.92 -2.00
CA ASP A 444 19.08 -26.50 -3.29
C ASP A 444 18.95 -24.98 -3.47
N PRO A 445 20.05 -24.23 -3.66
CA PRO A 445 19.99 -22.78 -3.81
C PRO A 445 19.31 -22.34 -5.11
N ASP A 446 19.18 -23.22 -6.11
CA ASP A 446 18.53 -22.93 -7.39
C ASP A 446 17.02 -23.23 -7.35
N ALA A 447 16.52 -23.83 -6.26
CA ALA A 447 15.10 -24.08 -6.08
C ALA A 447 14.39 -22.82 -5.56
N PHE A 448 13.20 -22.53 -6.09
CA PHE A 448 12.37 -21.43 -5.63
C PHE A 448 10.97 -21.91 -5.24
N LEU A 449 10.38 -21.22 -4.26
CA LEU A 449 9.06 -21.52 -3.73
C LEU A 449 7.98 -21.10 -4.73
N VAL A 450 7.08 -22.02 -5.05
CA VAL A 450 5.98 -21.79 -5.99
C VAL A 450 4.65 -22.24 -5.41
N GLY A 451 3.60 -21.47 -5.71
CA GLY A 451 2.21 -21.89 -5.54
C GLY A 451 1.67 -22.45 -6.85
N ILE A 452 0.87 -23.50 -6.79
CA ILE A 452 0.22 -24.11 -7.95
C ILE A 452 -1.28 -23.90 -7.79
N THR A 453 -1.93 -23.38 -8.81
CA THR A 453 -3.38 -23.15 -8.84
C THR A 453 -4.01 -23.91 -10.00
N LEU A 454 -5.21 -24.46 -9.77
CA LEU A 454 -6.07 -25.00 -10.81
C LEU A 454 -6.99 -23.90 -11.36
N ARG A 455 -7.20 -23.86 -12.68
CA ARG A 455 -8.02 -22.82 -13.33
C ARG A 455 -9.45 -22.81 -12.81
N GLU A 456 -10.02 -23.96 -12.45
CA GLU A 456 -11.39 -24.07 -11.92
C GLU A 456 -11.56 -23.37 -10.56
N ARG A 457 -10.47 -23.13 -9.83
CA ARG A 457 -10.51 -22.45 -8.52
C ARG A 457 -10.49 -20.93 -8.63
N TRP A 458 -10.21 -20.36 -9.81
CA TRP A 458 -10.11 -18.91 -9.99
C TRP A 458 -11.41 -18.16 -9.69
N MET A 459 -12.56 -18.78 -9.97
CA MET A 459 -13.86 -18.16 -9.72
C MET A 459 -14.32 -18.28 -8.26
N ARG A 460 -13.56 -18.97 -7.39
CA ARG A 460 -13.94 -19.14 -5.98
C ARG A 460 -13.36 -18.02 -5.14
N THR A 461 -14.22 -17.35 -4.38
CA THR A 461 -13.82 -16.35 -3.38
C THR A 461 -13.19 -17.04 -2.17
N GLN A 462 -11.95 -17.51 -2.30
CA GLN A 462 -11.17 -18.10 -1.20
C GLN A 462 -10.04 -17.17 -0.80
N LEU A 463 -9.72 -17.15 0.50
CA LEU A 463 -8.57 -16.41 1.05
C LEU A 463 -7.23 -16.92 0.47
N GLU A 464 -7.17 -18.20 0.08
CA GLU A 464 -6.03 -18.82 -0.61
C GLU A 464 -6.51 -19.40 -1.94
N THR A 465 -5.91 -18.95 -3.05
CA THR A 465 -6.20 -19.42 -4.41
C THR A 465 -5.38 -20.65 -4.82
N ASP A 466 -4.33 -20.96 -4.05
CA ASP A 466 -3.40 -22.03 -4.39
C ASP A 466 -4.01 -23.37 -4.02
N SER A 467 -3.98 -24.30 -4.96
CA SER A 467 -4.37 -25.69 -4.73
C SER A 467 -3.26 -26.53 -4.13
N ASP A 468 -2.01 -26.13 -4.37
CA ASP A 468 -0.81 -26.81 -3.88
C ASP A 468 0.33 -25.79 -3.69
N LEU A 469 1.33 -26.17 -2.90
CA LEU A 469 2.53 -25.36 -2.63
C LEU A 469 3.76 -26.26 -2.68
N GLY A 470 4.79 -25.82 -3.40
CA GLY A 470 5.96 -26.64 -3.65
C GLY A 470 7.23 -25.86 -3.94
N LEU A 471 8.30 -26.61 -4.23
CA LEU A 471 9.54 -26.09 -4.77
C LEU A 471 9.64 -26.42 -6.25
N MET A 472 10.14 -25.48 -7.02
CA MET A 472 10.42 -25.65 -8.44
C MET A 472 11.92 -25.50 -8.70
N LYS A 473 12.47 -26.37 -9.54
CA LYS A 473 13.85 -26.32 -10.02
C LYS A 473 13.89 -26.55 -11.53
N LEU A 474 14.66 -25.72 -12.22
CA LEU A 474 15.09 -25.96 -13.59
C LEU A 474 16.38 -26.79 -13.51
N ALA A 475 16.43 -27.98 -14.12
CA ALA A 475 17.56 -28.90 -14.03
C ALA A 475 18.25 -29.08 -15.40
N PRO A 476 19.20 -28.20 -15.80
CA PRO A 476 19.69 -28.13 -17.18
C PRO A 476 20.37 -29.41 -17.63
N LYS A 477 21.13 -30.02 -16.72
CA LYS A 477 21.85 -31.28 -17.00
C LYS A 477 20.94 -32.45 -17.34
N LYS A 478 19.66 -32.39 -16.98
CA LYS A 478 18.67 -33.44 -17.25
C LYS A 478 17.62 -33.01 -18.28
N SER A 479 17.62 -31.73 -18.69
CA SER A 479 16.55 -31.12 -19.48
C SER A 479 15.16 -31.38 -18.86
N LEU A 480 15.07 -31.27 -17.53
CA LEU A 480 13.83 -31.44 -16.77
C LEU A 480 13.48 -30.18 -15.98
N ILE A 481 12.20 -29.86 -15.94
CA ILE A 481 11.59 -28.97 -14.95
C ILE A 481 11.00 -29.86 -13.86
N LEU A 482 11.49 -29.70 -12.63
CA LEU A 482 11.08 -30.50 -11.48
C LEU A 482 10.26 -29.64 -10.53
N LEU A 483 9.07 -30.11 -10.14
CA LEU A 483 8.28 -29.51 -9.07
C LEU A 483 7.96 -30.54 -8.00
N GLU A 484 8.24 -30.20 -6.74
CA GLU A 484 7.96 -31.03 -5.57
C GLU A 484 6.99 -30.28 -4.66
N ALA A 485 5.69 -30.60 -4.72
CA ALA A 485 4.63 -29.92 -3.97
C ALA A 485 4.01 -30.80 -2.87
N ASP A 486 3.01 -30.31 -2.13
CA ASP A 486 2.40 -31.02 -1.00
C ASP A 486 1.48 -32.17 -1.44
N PHE A 487 0.73 -32.00 -2.54
CA PHE A 487 -0.17 -33.03 -3.06
C PHE A 487 0.42 -33.82 -4.22
N ASN A 488 1.10 -33.14 -5.15
CA ASN A 488 1.63 -33.74 -6.37
C ASN A 488 3.12 -33.40 -6.58
N ARG A 489 3.81 -34.25 -7.35
CA ARG A 489 5.16 -34.02 -7.85
C ARG A 489 5.16 -34.12 -9.37
N TYR A 490 5.92 -33.24 -10.00
CA TYR A 490 5.91 -33.03 -11.44
C TYR A 490 7.33 -33.21 -11.97
N SER A 491 7.49 -34.09 -12.94
CA SER A 491 8.70 -34.20 -13.75
C SER A 491 8.32 -33.89 -15.18
N ILE A 492 8.70 -32.69 -15.65
CA ILE A 492 8.32 -32.17 -16.96
C ILE A 492 9.58 -32.10 -17.82
N PRO A 493 9.81 -33.08 -18.72
CA PRO A 493 10.84 -32.96 -19.74
C PRO A 493 10.62 -31.74 -20.62
N VAL A 494 11.70 -31.10 -21.08
CA VAL A 494 11.62 -29.96 -22.01
C VAL A 494 10.82 -30.35 -23.26
N GLY A 495 10.97 -31.58 -23.78
CA GLY A 495 10.20 -32.06 -24.93
C GLY A 495 8.69 -32.23 -24.69
N ALA A 496 8.27 -32.31 -23.43
CA ALA A 496 6.87 -32.37 -23.02
C ALA A 496 6.25 -30.98 -22.79
N LEU A 497 7.05 -29.91 -22.70
CA LEU A 497 6.56 -28.55 -22.54
C LEU A 497 6.08 -28.01 -23.89
N LEU A 498 4.78 -27.71 -24.00
CA LEU A 498 4.14 -27.19 -25.21
C LEU A 498 4.07 -25.65 -25.20
N GLY A 499 4.15 -25.03 -24.04
CA GLY A 499 4.10 -23.58 -23.91
C GLY A 499 4.35 -23.09 -22.49
N ALA A 500 4.97 -21.91 -22.38
CA ALA A 500 5.12 -21.17 -21.14
C ALA A 500 4.80 -19.69 -21.41
N THR A 501 3.73 -19.18 -20.78
CA THR A 501 3.30 -17.79 -20.93
C THR A 501 2.92 -17.17 -19.60
N PRO A 502 3.22 -15.88 -19.36
CA PRO A 502 2.71 -15.18 -18.20
C PRO A 502 1.21 -14.89 -18.40
N GLU A 503 0.39 -15.16 -17.39
CA GLU A 503 -1.05 -14.90 -17.40
C GLU A 503 -1.44 -14.06 -16.18
N CYS A 504 -2.26 -13.03 -16.42
CA CYS A 504 -2.78 -12.16 -15.39
C CYS A 504 -4.23 -12.52 -15.07
N PHE A 505 -4.54 -12.64 -13.80
CA PHE A 505 -5.87 -12.83 -13.28
C PHE A 505 -6.25 -11.68 -12.34
N ARG A 506 -7.46 -11.13 -12.47
CA ARG A 506 -7.96 -10.07 -11.58
C ARG A 506 -8.90 -10.66 -10.54
N ASN A 507 -8.73 -10.27 -9.28
CA ASN A 507 -9.63 -10.72 -8.23
C ASN A 507 -11.06 -10.20 -8.52
N PRO A 508 -12.10 -11.05 -8.58
CA PRO A 508 -13.47 -10.58 -8.82
C PRO A 508 -13.98 -9.65 -7.71
N MET A 509 -13.41 -9.72 -6.50
CA MET A 509 -13.78 -8.85 -5.38
C MET A 509 -12.97 -7.54 -5.32
N ASP A 510 -11.82 -7.49 -6.00
CA ASP A 510 -10.93 -6.35 -6.02
C ASP A 510 -10.25 -6.21 -7.38
N ASN A 511 -10.84 -5.37 -8.23
CA ASN A 511 -10.33 -5.09 -9.57
C ASN A 511 -8.91 -4.49 -9.57
N ASN A 512 -8.44 -3.96 -8.43
CA ASN A 512 -7.09 -3.44 -8.32
C ASN A 512 -6.05 -4.51 -7.95
N SER A 513 -6.47 -5.72 -7.58
CA SER A 513 -5.57 -6.81 -7.24
C SER A 513 -5.37 -7.75 -8.43
N GLU A 514 -4.15 -7.75 -8.98
CA GLU A 514 -3.75 -8.65 -10.05
C GLU A 514 -2.89 -9.79 -9.49
N PHE A 515 -3.20 -11.00 -9.93
CA PHE A 515 -2.42 -12.21 -9.67
C PHE A 515 -1.77 -12.64 -10.97
N TRP A 516 -0.45 -12.75 -10.96
CA TRP A 516 0.31 -13.13 -12.14
C TRP A 516 0.89 -14.53 -11.95
N TYR A 517 0.62 -15.40 -12.93
CA TYR A 517 1.03 -16.79 -12.97
C TYR A 517 1.85 -17.05 -14.22
N VAL A 518 2.64 -18.12 -14.21
CA VAL A 518 3.18 -18.73 -15.42
C VAL A 518 2.31 -19.92 -15.77
N ARG A 519 1.64 -19.82 -16.91
CA ARG A 519 0.85 -20.88 -17.52
C ARG A 519 1.78 -21.82 -18.27
N LEU A 520 1.96 -23.02 -17.74
CA LEU A 520 2.67 -24.11 -18.40
C LEU A 520 1.64 -25.03 -19.06
N ILE A 521 1.77 -25.22 -20.36
CA ILE A 521 1.00 -26.23 -21.10
C ILE A 521 1.93 -27.41 -21.32
N VAL A 522 1.60 -28.56 -20.76
CA VAL A 522 2.43 -29.76 -20.81
C VAL A 522 1.68 -30.92 -21.45
N ARG A 523 2.40 -31.83 -22.09
CA ARG A 523 1.87 -33.10 -22.56
C ARG A 523 2.01 -34.15 -21.46
N THR A 524 0.92 -34.73 -21.02
CA THR A 524 0.83 -35.86 -20.09
C THR A 524 0.32 -37.10 -20.82
N GLU A 525 0.27 -38.25 -20.15
CA GLU A 525 -0.28 -39.49 -20.73
C GLU A 525 -1.77 -39.33 -21.08
N GLU A 526 -2.49 -38.50 -20.33
CA GLU A 526 -3.92 -38.22 -20.51
C GLU A 526 -4.21 -37.14 -21.56
N GLY A 527 -3.17 -36.46 -22.07
CA GLY A 527 -3.31 -35.45 -23.11
C GLY A 527 -2.57 -34.15 -22.80
N LYS A 528 -3.20 -33.00 -23.08
CA LYS A 528 -2.63 -31.69 -22.75
C LYS A 528 -3.17 -31.25 -21.39
N GLU A 529 -2.28 -30.90 -20.48
CA GLU A 529 -2.64 -30.39 -19.16
C GLU A 529 -2.06 -28.99 -18.95
N GLU A 530 -2.80 -28.18 -18.21
CA GLU A 530 -2.42 -26.83 -17.85
C GLU A 530 -2.01 -26.76 -16.38
N ILE A 531 -0.84 -26.21 -16.12
CA ILE A 531 -0.31 -25.99 -14.77
C ILE A 531 -0.03 -24.51 -14.60
N LEU A 532 -0.72 -23.86 -13.65
CA LEU A 532 -0.53 -22.44 -13.35
C LEU A 532 0.37 -22.32 -12.13
N VAL A 533 1.56 -21.76 -12.32
CA VAL A 533 2.60 -21.65 -11.29
C VAL A 533 2.80 -20.18 -10.93
N CYS A 534 2.65 -19.80 -9.66
CA CYS A 534 3.02 -18.48 -9.17
C CYS A 534 4.30 -18.54 -8.34
N HIS A 535 5.20 -17.59 -8.55
CA HIS A 535 6.37 -17.46 -7.70
C HIS A 535 5.94 -16.93 -6.32
N ARG A 536 6.14 -17.73 -5.26
CA ARG A 536 5.83 -17.33 -3.88
C ARG A 536 7.10 -16.74 -3.26
N LEU A 537 7.03 -15.46 -2.89
CA LEU A 537 8.15 -14.80 -2.22
C LEU A 537 8.20 -15.26 -0.77
N ALA A 538 9.23 -16.05 -0.42
CA ALA A 538 9.57 -16.34 0.97
C ALA A 538 10.29 -15.16 1.66
N GLU A 539 10.74 -14.17 0.88
CA GLU A 539 11.46 -13.01 1.36
C GLU A 539 10.55 -11.86 1.80
N PHE A 540 11.08 -10.94 2.63
CA PHE A 540 10.44 -9.73 3.15
C PHE A 540 10.07 -8.73 2.04
N ARG A 541 9.09 -9.06 1.19
CA ARG A 541 8.72 -8.28 0.01
C ARG A 541 7.19 -8.02 -0.06
N PRO A 542 6.78 -6.79 -0.34
CA PRO A 542 5.38 -6.44 -0.58
C PRO A 542 4.90 -6.99 -1.91
N ARG A 543 3.63 -7.40 -1.97
CA ARG A 543 3.02 -8.02 -3.16
C ARG A 543 2.35 -7.00 -4.08
N ALA A 544 3.07 -6.00 -4.56
CA ALA A 544 2.56 -5.08 -5.60
C ALA A 544 2.34 -5.84 -6.93
N ASN A 545 1.36 -5.41 -7.74
CA ASN A 545 1.00 -6.11 -8.99
C ASN A 545 2.17 -6.15 -9.97
N GLU A 546 2.94 -5.07 -10.06
CA GLU A 546 4.11 -4.93 -10.94
C GLU A 546 5.21 -5.94 -10.58
N ILE A 547 5.42 -6.19 -9.28
CA ILE A 547 6.37 -7.21 -8.83
C ILE A 547 5.89 -8.61 -9.24
N ARG A 548 4.61 -8.92 -9.06
CA ARG A 548 4.05 -10.23 -9.42
C ARG A 548 4.17 -10.46 -10.93
N GLN A 549 3.84 -9.45 -11.73
CA GLN A 549 4.00 -9.46 -13.18
C GLN A 549 5.45 -9.71 -13.56
N PHE A 550 6.38 -8.93 -13.00
CA PHE A 550 7.80 -9.08 -13.27
C PHE A 550 8.28 -10.49 -12.95
N LEU A 551 7.92 -11.05 -11.79
CA LEU A 551 8.35 -12.39 -11.40
C LEU A 551 7.79 -13.49 -12.31
N ALA A 552 6.53 -13.35 -12.74
CA ALA A 552 5.94 -14.28 -13.71
C ALA A 552 6.64 -14.18 -15.07
N VAL A 553 6.91 -12.97 -15.55
CA VAL A 553 7.64 -12.73 -16.81
C VAL A 553 9.07 -13.26 -16.72
N ASP A 554 9.78 -13.01 -15.62
CA ASP A 554 11.16 -13.47 -15.41
C ASP A 554 11.23 -14.99 -15.32
N LEU A 555 10.32 -15.62 -14.57
CA LEU A 555 10.23 -17.08 -14.51
C LEU A 555 9.92 -17.68 -15.89
N CYS A 556 8.99 -17.10 -16.63
CA CYS A 556 8.67 -17.51 -17.99
C CYS A 556 9.90 -17.38 -18.92
N ARG A 557 10.64 -16.27 -18.83
CA ARG A 557 11.90 -16.06 -19.59
C ARG A 557 12.93 -17.14 -19.25
N ARG A 558 13.13 -17.45 -17.96
CA ARG A 558 14.06 -18.51 -17.52
C ARG A 558 13.67 -19.88 -18.07
N ILE A 559 12.38 -20.21 -18.07
CA ILE A 559 11.88 -21.46 -18.64
C ILE A 559 12.11 -21.53 -20.14
N ARG A 560 11.93 -20.42 -20.88
CA ARG A 560 12.18 -20.37 -22.33
C ARG A 560 13.66 -20.49 -22.66
N ALA A 561 14.52 -19.75 -21.96
CA ALA A 561 15.97 -19.87 -22.12
C ALA A 561 16.46 -21.30 -21.83
N PHE A 562 15.83 -21.94 -20.84
CA PHE A 562 16.08 -23.35 -20.50
C PHE A 562 15.65 -24.34 -21.58
N THR A 563 14.64 -24.01 -22.40
CA THR A 563 14.20 -24.86 -23.52
C THR A 563 15.04 -24.71 -24.79
N GLU A 564 15.82 -23.63 -24.89
CA GLU A 564 16.68 -23.35 -26.05
C GLU A 564 18.09 -23.96 -25.91
N THR A 565 18.50 -24.31 -24.69
CA THR A 565 19.76 -25.01 -24.37
C THR A 565 19.62 -26.52 -24.47
#